data_AF-A0A345V790-F1
#
_entry.id   AF-A0A345V790-F1
#
_cell.length_a   1.000
_cell.length_b   1.000
_cell.length_c   1.000
_cell.angle_alpha   90.00
_cell.angle_beta   90.00
_cell.angle_gamma   90.00
#
_symmetry.space_group_name_H-M   'P 1'
#
loop_
_entity.id
_entity.type
_entity.pdbx_description
1 polymer ?
#
loop_
_entity_poly.entity_id
_entity_poly.type
_entity_poly.pdbx_seq_one_letter_code
_entity_poly.pdbx_strand_id
1 'polypeptide(L)'
;MKKFGQQDGEAPRPGVAAEPGRPPPFRAPLRLAGTLAFAGFAVSLVAGLFHADTASANDHPATFAEYARSGIWTAVHLGQFAGMALLIAGLLVLLVVLQAPGGAMDWTARFGAVAAVSALALYAALQAVDGVALKHAVDAWAAAAEADKSARFAVAEGIRWLEWGMRSYQSFLLGAALVLAGAVVVSARRVSRPIGYLMALSGLAYLAQGWIIGTEGFTPANTIPTLAGIVLILAWSVWLLLSAWFGRRSSG
;
A
#
# COMPACT_ATOMS: atom_id res chain seq x y z
N MET A 1 -16.22 -82.82 -28.61
CA MET A 1 -16.03 -82.25 -27.25
C MET A 1 -15.16 -80.99 -27.37
N LYS A 2 -15.68 -79.87 -26.87
CA LYS A 2 -15.06 -78.58 -26.45
C LYS A 2 -14.04 -77.85 -27.37
N LYS A 3 -14.50 -76.72 -27.92
CA LYS A 3 -13.72 -75.50 -28.25
C LYS A 3 -13.28 -74.78 -26.96
N PHE A 4 -12.04 -74.32 -26.89
CA PHE A 4 -11.55 -73.15 -26.14
C PHE A 4 -10.21 -72.78 -26.81
N GLY A 5 -9.84 -71.55 -27.16
CA GLY A 5 -10.29 -70.22 -26.72
C GLY A 5 -9.00 -69.40 -26.61
N GLN A 6 -8.71 -68.61 -27.64
CA GLN A 6 -7.55 -67.73 -27.76
C GLN A 6 -7.63 -66.67 -26.64
N GLN A 7 -6.62 -66.61 -25.77
CA GLN A 7 -6.50 -65.55 -24.76
C GLN A 7 -5.81 -64.35 -25.40
N ASP A 8 -6.58 -63.30 -25.64
CA ASP A 8 -6.09 -61.98 -25.99
C ASP A 8 -5.40 -61.38 -24.76
N GLY A 9 -4.11 -61.06 -24.91
CA GLY A 9 -3.35 -60.31 -23.90
C GLY A 9 -3.84 -58.88 -23.85
N GLU A 10 -4.55 -58.52 -22.78
CA GLU A 10 -5.00 -57.16 -22.49
C GLU A 10 -3.78 -56.24 -22.31
N ALA A 11 -3.63 -55.28 -23.22
CA ALA A 11 -2.63 -54.24 -23.12
C ALA A 11 -2.85 -53.39 -21.85
N PRO A 12 -1.79 -52.88 -21.19
CA PRO A 12 -1.95 -52.02 -20.02
C PRO A 12 -2.72 -50.75 -20.41
N ARG A 13 -3.81 -50.46 -19.69
CA ARG A 13 -4.54 -49.20 -19.84
C ARG A 13 -3.57 -48.04 -19.58
N PRO A 14 -3.46 -47.04 -20.46
CA PRO A 14 -2.67 -45.86 -20.17
C PRO A 14 -3.27 -45.19 -18.92
N GLY A 15 -2.44 -45.10 -17.87
CA GLY A 15 -2.77 -44.36 -16.67
C GLY A 15 -3.17 -42.94 -17.05
N VAL A 16 -4.28 -42.48 -16.48
CA VAL A 16 -4.74 -41.09 -16.57
C VAL A 16 -3.58 -40.21 -16.12
N ALA A 17 -2.89 -39.60 -17.07
CA ALA A 17 -1.89 -38.59 -16.80
C ALA A 17 -2.58 -37.48 -16.00
N ALA A 18 -2.04 -37.17 -14.83
CA ALA A 18 -2.47 -36.02 -14.05
C ALA A 18 -2.40 -34.79 -14.97
N GLU A 19 -3.54 -34.13 -15.14
CA GLU A 19 -3.66 -32.91 -15.96
C GLU A 19 -2.62 -31.89 -15.45
N PRO A 20 -1.63 -31.47 -16.26
CA PRO A 20 -0.66 -30.47 -15.84
C PRO A 20 -1.40 -29.23 -15.39
N GLY A 21 -1.18 -28.82 -14.15
CA GLY A 21 -1.96 -27.81 -13.42
C GLY A 21 -2.41 -26.66 -14.31
N ARG A 22 -3.72 -26.63 -14.59
CA ARG A 22 -4.36 -25.50 -15.26
C ARG A 22 -3.93 -24.22 -14.52
N PRO A 23 -3.21 -23.28 -15.16
CA PRO A 23 -2.82 -22.06 -14.49
C PRO A 23 -4.07 -21.39 -13.92
N PRO A 24 -4.03 -20.91 -12.66
CA PRO A 24 -5.20 -20.28 -12.06
C PRO A 24 -5.71 -19.21 -13.03
N PRO A 25 -7.03 -19.16 -13.29
CA PRO A 25 -7.55 -18.21 -14.26
C PRO A 25 -7.07 -16.82 -13.86
N PHE A 26 -6.46 -16.08 -14.79
CA PHE A 26 -5.85 -14.75 -14.63
C PHE A 26 -6.67 -13.75 -13.77
N ARG A 27 -7.97 -14.00 -13.65
CA ARG A 27 -8.91 -13.28 -12.78
C ARG A 27 -8.70 -13.48 -11.28
N ALA A 28 -8.34 -14.68 -10.81
CA ALA A 28 -8.21 -14.92 -9.38
C ALA A 28 -7.07 -14.06 -8.76
N PRO A 29 -5.87 -13.98 -9.38
CA PRO A 29 -4.84 -13.06 -8.92
C PRO A 29 -5.24 -11.57 -9.05
N LEU A 30 -5.94 -11.17 -10.12
CA LEU A 30 -6.44 -9.79 -10.24
C LEU A 30 -7.50 -9.43 -9.19
N ARG A 31 -8.37 -10.38 -8.82
CA ARG A 31 -9.34 -10.19 -7.73
C ARG A 31 -8.62 -10.01 -6.41
N LEU A 32 -7.61 -10.84 -6.14
CA LEU A 32 -6.78 -10.69 -4.95
C LEU A 32 -6.10 -9.30 -4.91
N ALA A 33 -5.48 -8.87 -6.01
CA ALA A 33 -4.86 -7.54 -6.10
C ALA A 33 -5.85 -6.40 -5.81
N GLY A 34 -7.02 -6.42 -6.48
CA GLY A 34 -8.06 -5.41 -6.29
C GLY A 34 -8.65 -5.42 -4.87
N THR A 35 -8.90 -6.60 -4.30
CA THR A 35 -9.41 -6.76 -2.94
C THR A 35 -8.42 -6.27 -1.90
N LEU A 36 -7.13 -6.65 -2.01
CA LEU A 36 -6.09 -6.18 -1.09
C LEU A 36 -5.90 -4.66 -1.17
N ALA A 37 -5.83 -4.11 -2.38
CA ALA A 37 -5.67 -2.67 -2.58
C ALA A 37 -6.84 -1.87 -1.96
N PHE A 38 -8.08 -2.28 -2.24
CA PHE A 38 -9.26 -1.61 -1.69
C PHE A 38 -9.40 -1.81 -0.18
N ALA A 39 -9.18 -3.02 0.33
CA ALA A 39 -9.21 -3.30 1.76
C ALA A 39 -8.14 -2.47 2.51
N GLY A 40 -6.93 -2.37 1.94
CA GLY A 40 -5.87 -1.53 2.48
C GLY A 40 -6.27 -0.07 2.58
N PHE A 41 -6.86 0.49 1.51
CA PHE A 41 -7.43 1.83 1.54
C PHE A 41 -8.50 1.98 2.63
N ALA A 42 -9.47 1.06 2.71
CA ALA A 42 -10.57 1.14 3.66
C ALA A 42 -10.09 1.08 5.12
N VAL A 43 -9.15 0.18 5.43
CA VAL A 43 -8.55 0.08 6.76
C VAL A 43 -7.80 1.37 7.11
N SER A 44 -6.97 1.90 6.21
CA SER A 44 -6.26 3.16 6.44
C SER A 44 -7.21 4.34 6.63
N LEU A 45 -8.29 4.43 5.87
CA LEU A 45 -9.30 5.47 6.00
C LEU A 45 -9.98 5.38 7.37
N VAL A 46 -10.46 4.20 7.76
CA VAL A 46 -11.12 4.00 9.05
C VAL A 46 -10.19 4.35 10.20
N ALA A 47 -8.93 3.91 10.16
CA ALA A 47 -7.94 4.31 11.17
C ALA A 47 -7.72 5.83 11.19
N GLY A 48 -7.60 6.46 10.02
CA GLY A 48 -7.43 7.91 9.87
C GLY A 48 -8.57 8.72 10.47
N LEU A 49 -9.82 8.24 10.43
CA LEU A 49 -10.97 8.92 11.06
C LEU A 49 -10.86 9.05 12.58
N PHE A 50 -10.02 8.23 13.22
CA PHE A 50 -9.76 8.27 14.67
C PHE A 50 -8.41 8.92 15.01
N HIS A 51 -7.67 9.41 14.01
CA HIS A 51 -6.42 10.12 14.22
C HIS A 51 -6.70 11.48 14.84
N ALA A 52 -5.90 11.87 15.85
CA ALA A 52 -6.04 13.19 16.45
C ALA A 52 -5.29 14.21 15.58
N ASP A 53 -6.01 15.14 14.94
CA ASP A 53 -5.47 16.04 13.90
C ASP A 53 -6.14 17.42 13.89
N THR A 54 -6.72 17.86 15.01
CA THR A 54 -7.44 19.14 15.07
C THR A 54 -6.50 20.34 15.18
N ALA A 55 -5.38 20.21 15.89
CA ALA A 55 -4.34 21.22 15.94
C ALA A 55 -3.50 21.21 14.66
N SER A 56 -2.98 22.39 14.28
CA SER A 56 -2.01 22.50 13.20
C SER A 56 -0.82 21.60 13.49
N ALA A 57 -0.54 20.66 12.59
CA ALA A 57 0.51 19.66 12.75
C ALA A 57 1.95 20.23 12.89
N ASN A 58 2.14 21.52 12.59
CA ASN A 58 3.39 22.28 12.79
C ASN A 58 3.38 23.15 14.07
N ASP A 59 2.24 23.26 14.77
CA ASP A 59 2.15 23.83 16.12
C ASP A 59 2.45 22.71 17.13
N HIS A 60 3.73 22.46 17.35
CA HIS A 60 4.19 21.35 18.19
C HIS A 60 3.60 21.38 19.61
N PRO A 61 3.55 22.52 20.33
CA PRO A 61 2.88 22.56 21.63
C PRO A 61 1.42 22.12 21.60
N ALA A 62 0.61 22.65 20.66
CA ALA A 62 -0.81 22.31 20.59
C ALA A 62 -1.03 20.85 20.17
N THR A 63 -0.32 20.40 19.15
CA THR A 63 -0.41 19.04 18.61
C THR A 63 0.09 17.99 19.61
N PHE A 64 1.19 18.22 20.31
CA PHE A 64 1.67 17.28 21.33
C PHE A 64 0.69 17.15 22.49
N ALA A 65 0.04 18.25 22.90
CA ALA A 65 -1.00 18.21 23.93
C ALA A 65 -2.27 17.45 23.46
N GLU A 66 -2.57 17.47 22.16
CA GLU A 66 -3.62 16.64 21.56
C GLU A 66 -3.22 15.16 21.56
N TYR A 67 -2.00 14.84 21.14
CA TYR A 67 -1.50 13.45 21.08
C TYR A 67 -1.42 12.82 22.47
N ALA A 68 -0.98 13.58 23.48
CA ALA A 68 -0.92 13.12 24.86
C ALA A 68 -2.30 12.76 25.43
N ARG A 69 -3.36 13.44 24.98
CA ARG A 69 -4.75 13.16 25.38
C ARG A 69 -5.36 11.97 24.63
N SER A 70 -4.75 11.50 23.54
CA SER A 70 -5.27 10.37 22.78
C SER A 70 -4.93 9.03 23.44
N GLY A 71 -5.97 8.31 23.89
CA GLY A 71 -5.82 6.96 24.47
C GLY A 71 -5.63 5.84 23.44
N ILE A 72 -5.83 6.11 22.15
CA ILE A 72 -5.81 5.11 21.08
C ILE A 72 -4.77 5.39 19.99
N TRP A 73 -3.89 6.37 20.21
CA TRP A 73 -2.89 6.84 19.23
C TRP A 73 -2.11 5.69 18.57
N THR A 74 -1.51 4.81 19.38
CA THR A 74 -0.72 3.67 18.88
C THR A 74 -1.58 2.67 18.10
N ALA A 75 -2.84 2.46 18.50
CA ALA A 75 -3.74 1.56 17.79
C ALA A 75 -4.16 2.12 16.43
N VAL A 76 -4.37 3.44 16.32
CA VAL A 76 -4.63 4.13 15.04
C VAL A 76 -3.46 3.92 14.09
N HIS A 77 -2.23 4.12 14.57
CA HIS A 77 -1.01 3.95 13.78
C HIS A 77 -0.79 2.49 13.34
N LEU A 78 -1.08 1.53 14.21
CA LEU A 78 -1.09 0.11 13.83
C LEU A 78 -2.12 -0.18 12.74
N GLY A 79 -3.32 0.41 12.82
CA GLY A 79 -4.35 0.31 11.79
C GLY A 79 -3.89 0.91 10.45
N GLN A 80 -3.28 2.09 10.47
CA GLN A 80 -2.68 2.71 9.29
C GLN A 80 -1.59 1.83 8.66
N PHE A 81 -0.69 1.26 9.48
CA PHE A 81 0.32 0.30 9.02
C PHE A 81 -0.31 -0.90 8.32
N ALA A 82 -1.31 -1.53 8.94
CA ALA A 82 -2.01 -2.68 8.38
C ALA A 82 -2.68 -2.35 7.04
N GLY A 83 -3.32 -1.18 6.95
CA GLY A 83 -3.92 -0.69 5.70
C GLY A 83 -2.89 -0.47 4.60
N MET A 84 -1.75 0.16 4.90
CA MET A 84 -0.65 0.32 3.93
C MET A 84 -0.06 -1.02 3.50
N ALA A 85 0.13 -1.97 4.43
CA ALA A 85 0.66 -3.29 4.11
C ALA A 85 -0.25 -4.04 3.13
N LEU A 86 -1.57 -3.98 3.33
CA LEU A 86 -2.56 -4.54 2.41
C LEU A 86 -2.54 -3.84 1.04
N LEU A 87 -2.44 -2.51 1.01
CA LEU A 87 -2.34 -1.75 -0.24
C LEU A 87 -1.11 -2.16 -1.05
N ILE A 88 0.05 -2.24 -0.39
CA ILE A 88 1.31 -2.64 -1.01
C ILE A 88 1.27 -4.10 -1.45
N ALA A 89 0.69 -5.01 -0.66
CA ALA A 89 0.48 -6.39 -1.07
C ALA A 89 -0.38 -6.49 -2.34
N GLY A 90 -1.46 -5.71 -2.43
CA GLY A 90 -2.29 -5.62 -3.63
C GLY A 90 -1.51 -5.11 -4.85
N LEU A 91 -0.65 -4.11 -4.66
CA LEU A 91 0.22 -3.56 -5.70
C LEU A 91 1.26 -4.59 -6.18
N LEU A 92 1.88 -5.34 -5.27
CA LEU A 92 2.86 -6.38 -5.61
C LEU A 92 2.20 -7.52 -6.39
N VAL A 93 1.03 -7.99 -5.95
CA VAL A 93 0.25 -9.00 -6.70
C VAL A 93 -0.08 -8.47 -8.09
N LEU A 94 -0.53 -7.21 -8.21
CA LEU A 94 -0.82 -6.60 -9.50
C LEU A 94 0.40 -6.59 -10.43
N LEU A 95 1.56 -6.16 -9.94
CA LEU A 95 2.79 -6.11 -10.71
C LEU A 95 3.21 -7.51 -11.19
N VAL A 96 3.20 -8.50 -10.30
CA VAL A 96 3.54 -9.90 -10.63
C VAL A 96 2.60 -10.47 -11.70
N VAL A 97 1.30 -10.21 -11.59
CA VAL A 97 0.28 -10.73 -12.51
C VAL A 97 0.39 -10.10 -13.90
N LEU A 98 0.81 -8.83 -13.97
CA LEU A 98 0.97 -8.10 -15.22
C LEU A 98 2.36 -8.29 -15.86
N GLN A 99 3.34 -8.77 -15.10
CA GLN A 99 4.68 -9.03 -15.59
C GLN A 99 4.66 -10.21 -16.59
N ALA A 100 5.08 -9.92 -17.83
CA ALA A 100 5.35 -10.95 -18.83
C ALA A 100 6.86 -11.23 -18.84
N PRO A 101 7.31 -12.49 -18.71
CA PRO A 101 8.73 -12.83 -18.81
C PRO A 101 9.34 -12.30 -20.12
N GLY A 102 10.41 -11.52 -20.04
CA GLY A 102 11.08 -10.93 -21.21
C GLY A 102 10.31 -9.78 -21.90
N GLY A 103 9.24 -9.27 -21.28
CA GLY A 103 8.46 -8.15 -21.82
C GLY A 103 9.16 -6.78 -21.66
N ALA A 104 8.79 -5.82 -22.50
CA ALA A 104 9.40 -4.47 -22.53
C ALA A 104 9.32 -3.69 -21.19
N MET A 105 8.45 -4.09 -20.26
CA MET A 105 8.26 -3.44 -18.95
C MET A 105 8.75 -4.28 -17.76
N ASP A 106 9.54 -5.34 -18.00
CA ASP A 106 10.00 -6.24 -16.93
C ASP A 106 10.79 -5.49 -15.84
N TRP A 107 11.79 -4.70 -16.22
CA TRP A 107 12.55 -3.88 -15.28
C TRP A 107 11.70 -2.81 -14.58
N THR A 108 10.77 -2.18 -15.29
CA THR A 108 9.82 -1.22 -14.72
C THR A 108 8.99 -1.85 -13.59
N ALA A 109 8.48 -3.07 -13.81
CA ALA A 109 7.73 -3.81 -12.80
C ALA A 109 8.60 -4.16 -11.58
N ARG A 110 9.84 -4.60 -11.81
CA ARG A 110 10.80 -4.93 -10.73
C ARG A 110 11.16 -3.70 -9.90
N PHE A 111 11.51 -2.58 -10.53
CA PHE A 111 11.80 -1.34 -9.81
C PHE A 111 10.56 -0.80 -9.08
N GLY A 112 9.37 -0.93 -9.67
CA GLY A 112 8.11 -0.59 -9.00
C GLY A 112 7.88 -1.44 -7.75
N ALA A 113 8.16 -2.74 -7.81
CA ALA A 113 8.05 -3.64 -6.66
C ALA A 113 9.08 -3.31 -5.56
N VAL A 114 10.34 -3.05 -5.92
CA VAL A 114 11.36 -2.61 -4.96
C VAL A 114 10.97 -1.30 -4.29
N ALA A 115 10.51 -0.31 -5.07
CA ALA A 115 10.03 0.96 -4.53
C ALA A 115 8.85 0.76 -3.56
N ALA A 116 7.91 -0.13 -3.89
CA ALA A 116 6.75 -0.44 -3.05
C ALA A 116 7.16 -1.08 -1.71
N VAL A 117 8.08 -2.06 -1.74
CA VAL A 117 8.59 -2.71 -0.52
C VAL A 117 9.36 -1.72 0.34
N SER A 118 10.23 -0.90 -0.26
CA SER A 118 10.98 0.12 0.45
C SER A 118 10.05 1.20 1.05
N ALA A 119 8.98 1.58 0.35
CA ALA A 119 7.95 2.47 0.89
C ALA A 119 7.26 1.85 2.11
N LEU A 120 6.92 0.55 2.07
CA LEU A 120 6.33 -0.13 3.21
C LEU A 120 7.29 -0.22 4.41
N ALA A 121 8.58 -0.48 4.15
CA ALA A 121 9.60 -0.52 5.20
C ALA A 121 9.76 0.85 5.88
N LEU A 122 9.85 1.93 5.10
CA LEU A 122 9.86 3.28 5.63
C LEU A 122 8.55 3.62 6.35
N TYR A 123 7.41 3.12 5.87
CA TYR A 123 6.15 3.32 6.56
C TYR A 123 6.11 2.57 7.90
N ALA A 124 6.63 1.34 7.99
CA ALA A 124 6.76 0.64 9.26
C ALA A 124 7.63 1.43 10.26
N ALA A 125 8.76 1.96 9.81
CA ALA A 125 9.64 2.80 10.62
C ALA A 125 8.94 4.11 11.04
N LEU A 126 8.20 4.74 10.13
CA LEU A 126 7.38 5.92 10.42
C LEU A 126 6.36 5.61 11.52
N GLN A 127 5.68 4.47 11.47
CA GLN A 127 4.68 4.10 12.48
C GLN A 127 5.31 3.78 13.84
N ALA A 128 6.56 3.30 13.86
CA ALA A 128 7.34 3.17 15.09
C ALA A 128 7.75 4.54 15.68
N VAL A 129 8.06 5.51 14.82
CA VAL A 129 8.42 6.87 15.24
C VAL A 129 7.22 7.67 15.70
N ASP A 130 6.16 7.70 14.91
CA ASP A 130 4.97 8.50 15.16
C ASP A 130 4.03 7.80 16.16
N GLY A 131 3.63 6.58 15.84
CA GLY A 131 2.66 5.82 16.61
C GLY A 131 3.14 5.33 17.98
N VAL A 132 4.46 5.26 18.19
CA VAL A 132 5.05 4.70 19.42
C VAL A 132 6.01 5.68 20.09
N ALA A 133 7.13 6.03 19.44
CA ALA A 133 8.17 6.85 20.08
C ALA A 133 7.67 8.25 20.42
N LEU A 134 7.02 8.93 19.47
CA LEU A 134 6.46 10.26 19.66
C LEU A 134 5.38 10.22 20.73
N LYS A 135 4.50 9.21 20.73
CA LYS A 135 3.47 9.04 21.77
C LYS A 135 4.07 8.98 23.17
N HIS A 136 5.07 8.14 23.37
CA HIS A 136 5.74 8.05 24.67
C HIS A 136 6.44 9.36 25.05
N ALA A 137 7.05 10.05 24.09
CA ALA A 137 7.72 11.33 24.35
C ALA A 137 6.73 12.43 24.74
N VAL A 138 5.58 12.56 24.05
CA VAL A 138 4.57 13.58 24.36
C VAL A 138 3.84 13.29 25.67
N ASP A 139 3.60 12.01 26.01
CA ASP A 139 3.05 11.62 27.31
C ASP A 139 4.01 11.97 28.45
N ALA A 140 5.30 11.64 28.24
CA ALA A 140 6.35 11.96 29.19
C ALA A 140 6.53 13.46 29.38
N TRP A 141 6.39 14.26 28.31
CA TRP A 141 6.41 15.71 28.36
C TRP A 141 5.18 16.27 29.09
N ALA A 142 3.98 15.79 28.77
CA ALA A 142 2.74 16.26 29.37
C ALA A 142 2.69 16.01 30.89
N ALA A 143 3.25 14.88 31.36
CA ALA A 143 3.33 14.51 32.77
C ALA A 143 4.53 15.11 33.53
N ALA A 144 5.39 15.88 32.85
CA ALA A 144 6.63 16.39 33.43
C ALA A 144 6.41 17.50 34.46
N ALA A 145 7.29 17.57 35.46
CA ALA A 145 7.43 18.75 36.29
C ALA A 145 7.92 19.94 35.44
N GLU A 146 7.57 21.16 35.85
CA GLU A 146 7.89 22.38 35.08
C GLU A 146 9.40 22.54 34.80
N ALA A 147 10.26 22.12 35.74
CA ALA A 147 11.72 22.16 35.57
C ALA A 147 12.23 21.25 34.42
N ASP A 148 11.54 20.15 34.12
CA ASP A 148 11.95 19.17 33.10
C ASP A 148 11.22 19.35 31.76
N LYS A 149 10.19 20.21 31.73
CA LYS A 149 9.24 20.29 30.63
C LYS A 149 9.87 20.76 29.33
N SER A 150 10.78 21.73 29.40
CA SER A 150 11.52 22.21 28.22
C SER A 150 12.40 21.12 27.61
N ALA A 151 13.12 20.35 28.42
CA ALA A 151 13.99 19.27 27.93
C ALA A 151 13.18 18.14 27.28
N ARG A 152 12.06 17.73 27.90
CA ARG A 152 11.20 16.69 27.33
C ARG A 152 10.47 17.13 26.07
N PHE A 153 10.11 18.41 25.97
CA PHE A 153 9.56 18.99 24.76
C PHE A 153 10.55 18.88 23.59
N ALA A 154 11.81 19.26 23.81
CA ALA A 154 12.85 19.18 22.78
C ALA A 154 13.08 17.75 22.27
N VAL A 155 12.95 16.74 23.14
CA VAL A 155 13.00 15.32 22.74
C VAL A 155 11.82 14.95 21.83
N ALA A 156 10.59 15.32 22.20
CA ALA A 156 9.40 15.06 21.38
C ALA A 156 9.50 15.78 20.02
N GLU A 157 10.00 17.01 20.01
CA GLU A 157 10.20 17.79 18.80
C GLU A 157 11.26 17.17 17.86
N GLY A 158 12.37 16.67 18.40
CA GLY A 158 13.36 15.93 17.62
C GLY A 158 12.77 14.69 16.93
N ILE A 159 11.89 13.96 17.63
CA ILE A 159 11.19 12.80 17.06
C ILE A 159 10.20 13.23 15.97
N ARG A 160 9.51 14.36 16.16
CA ARG A 160 8.59 14.95 15.16
C ARG A 160 9.32 15.35 13.87
N TRP A 161 10.51 15.93 13.94
CA TRP A 161 11.28 16.21 12.72
C TRP A 161 11.77 14.94 12.02
N LEU A 162 12.12 13.91 12.79
CA LEU A 162 12.48 12.60 12.24
C LEU A 162 11.28 11.97 11.50
N GLU A 163 10.07 12.12 12.05
CA GLU A 163 8.83 11.72 11.40
C GLU A 163 8.62 12.44 10.06
N TRP A 164 8.85 13.76 10.00
CA TRP A 164 8.74 14.53 8.75
C TRP A 164 9.66 13.96 7.67
N GLY A 165 10.92 13.73 8.03
CA GLY A 165 11.91 13.12 7.14
C GLY A 165 11.46 11.73 6.67
N MET A 166 11.04 10.86 7.59
CA MET A 166 10.58 9.52 7.22
C MET A 166 9.35 9.53 6.33
N ARG A 167 8.35 10.35 6.66
CA ARG A 167 7.13 10.49 5.86
C ARG A 167 7.43 11.06 4.49
N SER A 168 8.38 11.99 4.37
CA SER A 168 8.85 12.54 3.10
C SER A 168 9.45 11.46 2.19
N TYR A 169 10.48 10.74 2.65
CA TYR A 169 11.12 9.67 1.86
C TYR A 169 10.17 8.51 1.56
N GLN A 170 9.31 8.15 2.51
CA GLN A 170 8.26 7.16 2.27
C GLN A 170 7.32 7.59 1.15
N SER A 171 6.91 8.87 1.12
CA SER A 171 6.04 9.42 0.08
C SER A 171 6.72 9.43 -1.28
N PHE A 172 8.02 9.74 -1.36
CA PHE A 172 8.78 9.63 -2.61
C PHE A 172 8.79 8.20 -3.16
N LEU A 173 9.09 7.20 -2.31
CA LEU A 173 9.15 5.80 -2.76
C LEU A 173 7.77 5.24 -3.13
N LEU A 174 6.72 5.60 -2.38
CA LEU A 174 5.35 5.25 -2.72
C LEU A 174 4.92 5.91 -4.04
N GLY A 175 5.29 7.18 -4.23
CA GLY A 175 5.05 7.93 -5.45
C GLY A 175 5.69 7.25 -6.67
N ALA A 176 6.97 6.90 -6.56
CA ALA A 176 7.70 6.17 -7.60
C ALA A 176 7.06 4.80 -7.89
N ALA A 177 6.70 4.03 -6.85
CA ALA A 177 6.04 2.74 -7.01
C ALA A 177 4.74 2.84 -7.80
N LEU A 178 3.90 3.83 -7.49
CA LEU A 178 2.62 4.07 -8.16
C LEU A 178 2.78 4.54 -9.60
N VAL A 179 3.76 5.41 -9.89
CA VAL A 179 4.08 5.83 -11.27
C VAL A 179 4.54 4.65 -12.11
N LEU A 180 5.48 3.85 -11.61
CA LEU A 180 6.03 2.69 -12.31
C LEU A 180 4.94 1.62 -12.52
N ALA A 181 4.13 1.35 -11.50
CA ALA A 181 3.02 0.42 -11.62
C ALA A 181 1.94 0.91 -12.60
N GLY A 182 1.66 2.21 -12.61
CA GLY A 182 0.78 2.83 -13.60
C GLY A 182 1.26 2.60 -15.03
N ALA A 183 2.56 2.79 -15.29
CA ALA A 183 3.18 2.52 -16.59
C ALA A 183 3.06 1.04 -17.01
N VAL A 184 3.26 0.11 -16.07
CA VAL A 184 3.05 -1.33 -16.30
C VAL A 184 1.60 -1.62 -16.66
N VAL A 185 0.62 -1.07 -15.92
CA VAL A 185 -0.82 -1.26 -16.19
C VAL A 185 -1.21 -0.73 -17.57
N VAL A 186 -0.77 0.47 -17.95
CA VAL A 186 -1.04 1.06 -19.26
C VAL A 186 -0.47 0.20 -20.39
N SER A 187 0.70 -0.40 -20.18
CA SER A 187 1.41 -1.20 -21.19
C SER A 187 0.89 -2.63 -21.31
N ALA A 188 0.39 -3.22 -20.23
CA ALA A 188 0.01 -4.64 -20.19
C ALA A 188 -1.20 -4.96 -21.08
N ARG A 189 -2.09 -3.99 -21.37
CA ARG A 189 -3.36 -4.17 -22.12
C ARG A 189 -4.31 -5.24 -21.58
N ARG A 190 -4.02 -5.84 -20.41
CA ARG A 190 -4.85 -6.84 -19.71
C ARG A 190 -5.81 -6.22 -18.68
N VAL A 191 -5.58 -4.95 -18.34
CA VAL A 191 -6.37 -4.14 -17.39
C VAL A 191 -6.69 -2.81 -18.07
N SER A 192 -7.79 -2.15 -17.67
CA SER A 192 -8.21 -0.85 -18.20
C SER A 192 -7.09 0.20 -18.07
N ARG A 193 -6.70 0.84 -19.18
CA ARG A 193 -5.63 1.86 -19.20
C ARG A 193 -5.88 3.05 -18.27
N PRO A 194 -7.12 3.58 -18.15
CA PRO A 194 -7.46 4.58 -17.14
C PRO A 194 -7.01 4.25 -15.71
N ILE A 195 -7.04 2.97 -15.29
CA ILE A 195 -6.55 2.58 -13.96
C ILE A 195 -5.08 2.93 -13.81
N GLY A 196 -4.26 2.64 -14.84
CA GLY A 196 -2.84 2.98 -14.82
C GLY A 196 -2.57 4.48 -14.80
N TYR A 197 -3.38 5.30 -15.49
CA TYR A 197 -3.26 6.76 -15.41
C TYR A 197 -3.61 7.30 -14.03
N LEU A 198 -4.68 6.81 -13.40
CA LEU A 198 -5.05 7.18 -12.03
C LEU A 198 -3.97 6.78 -11.02
N MET A 199 -3.35 5.61 -11.19
CA MET A 199 -2.20 5.19 -10.38
C MET A 199 -1.03 6.14 -10.55
N ALA A 200 -0.67 6.50 -11.79
CA ALA A 200 0.43 7.42 -12.04
C ALA A 200 0.16 8.83 -11.46
N LEU A 201 -1.06 9.35 -11.59
CA LEU A 201 -1.47 10.60 -10.97
C LEU A 201 -1.44 10.53 -9.44
N SER A 202 -1.85 9.41 -8.85
CA SER A 202 -1.70 9.17 -7.40
C SER A 202 -0.22 9.28 -7.01
N GLY A 203 0.66 8.65 -7.79
CA GLY A 203 2.09 8.68 -7.56
C GLY A 203 2.68 10.08 -7.62
N LEU A 204 2.30 10.88 -8.62
CA LEU A 204 2.72 12.29 -8.73
C LEU A 204 2.25 13.12 -7.52
N ALA A 205 1.04 12.88 -7.03
CA ALA A 205 0.55 13.54 -5.82
C ALA A 205 1.43 13.18 -4.60
N TYR A 206 1.86 11.93 -4.45
CA TYR A 206 2.78 11.53 -3.36
C TYR A 206 4.21 12.08 -3.53
N LEU A 207 4.71 12.26 -4.76
CA LEU A 207 5.99 12.93 -4.97
C LEU A 207 5.92 14.40 -4.51
N ALA A 208 4.82 15.09 -4.81
CA ALA A 208 4.58 16.45 -4.32
C ALA A 208 4.46 16.48 -2.79
N GLN A 209 3.75 15.53 -2.18
CA GLN A 209 3.70 15.39 -0.71
C GLN A 209 5.10 15.18 -0.11
N GLY A 210 5.90 14.29 -0.71
CA GLY A 210 7.26 14.02 -0.26
C GLY A 210 8.11 15.28 -0.21
N TRP A 211 8.03 16.11 -1.24
CA TRP A 211 8.73 17.38 -1.29
C TRP A 211 8.26 18.33 -0.18
N ILE A 212 6.96 18.63 -0.11
CA ILE A 212 6.39 19.60 0.83
C ILE A 212 6.67 19.18 2.27
N ILE A 213 6.43 17.91 2.62
CA ILE A 213 6.66 17.40 3.97
C ILE A 213 8.14 17.48 4.34
N GLY A 214 9.04 17.21 3.40
CA GLY A 214 10.48 17.26 3.64
C GLY A 214 11.01 18.67 3.86
N THR A 215 10.41 19.69 3.23
CA THR A 215 10.89 21.07 3.31
C THR A 215 10.18 21.90 4.38
N GLU A 216 8.90 21.62 4.61
CA GLU A 216 8.02 22.48 5.43
C GLU A 216 7.30 21.71 6.56
N GLY A 217 7.41 20.39 6.60
CA GLY A 217 6.60 19.56 7.51
C GLY A 217 5.15 19.47 7.05
N PHE A 218 4.21 19.36 7.99
CA PHE A 218 2.79 19.12 7.69
C PHE A 218 2.02 20.44 7.49
N THR A 219 2.50 21.29 6.58
CA THR A 219 1.83 22.57 6.28
C THR A 219 0.52 22.39 5.52
N PRO A 220 -0.37 23.40 5.53
CA PRO A 220 -1.59 23.40 4.71
C PRO A 220 -1.32 23.24 3.21
N ALA A 221 -0.12 23.57 2.71
CA ALA A 221 0.27 23.34 1.32
C ALA A 221 0.13 21.87 0.90
N ASN A 222 0.26 20.94 1.86
CA ASN A 222 0.14 19.51 1.62
C ASN A 222 -1.32 19.01 1.51
N THR A 223 -2.32 19.86 1.79
CA THR A 223 -3.74 19.48 1.76
C THR A 223 -4.17 18.93 0.41
N ILE A 224 -3.90 19.68 -0.67
CA ILE A 224 -4.33 19.30 -2.02
C ILE A 224 -3.62 18.02 -2.48
N PRO A 225 -2.28 17.89 -2.42
CA PRO A 225 -1.58 16.65 -2.76
C PRO A 225 -2.07 15.43 -1.95
N THR A 226 -2.36 15.61 -0.67
CA THR A 226 -2.88 14.54 0.20
C THR A 226 -4.26 14.08 -0.24
N LEU A 227 -5.21 15.01 -0.38
CA LEU A 227 -6.57 14.69 -0.81
C LEU A 227 -6.60 14.08 -2.22
N ALA A 228 -5.80 14.62 -3.15
CA ALA A 228 -5.67 14.06 -4.48
C ALA A 228 -5.16 12.61 -4.44
N GLY A 229 -4.09 12.34 -3.67
CA GLY A 229 -3.57 10.98 -3.51
C GLY A 229 -4.60 10.00 -2.96
N ILE A 230 -5.34 10.40 -1.92
CA ILE A 230 -6.40 9.59 -1.28
C ILE A 230 -7.52 9.28 -2.29
N VAL A 231 -8.07 10.32 -2.94
CA VAL A 231 -9.20 10.17 -3.87
C VAL A 231 -8.79 9.33 -5.09
N LEU A 232 -7.59 9.54 -5.61
CA LEU A 232 -7.10 8.77 -6.76
C LEU A 232 -6.84 7.31 -6.39
N ILE A 233 -6.31 7.02 -5.19
CA ILE A 233 -6.17 5.65 -4.69
C ILE A 233 -7.52 4.96 -4.57
N LEU A 234 -8.52 5.63 -3.98
CA LEU A 234 -9.87 5.11 -3.91
C LEU A 234 -10.42 4.82 -5.32
N ALA A 235 -10.30 5.77 -6.23
CA ALA A 235 -10.83 5.65 -7.58
C ALA A 235 -10.24 4.45 -8.33
N TRP A 236 -8.90 4.31 -8.35
CA TRP A 236 -8.28 3.22 -9.09
C TRP A 236 -8.47 1.86 -8.41
N SER A 237 -8.45 1.80 -7.08
CA SER A 237 -8.62 0.53 -6.34
C SER A 237 -10.05 -0.01 -6.48
N VAL A 238 -11.07 0.85 -6.39
CA VAL A 238 -12.47 0.49 -6.66
C VAL A 238 -12.64 0.06 -8.11
N TRP A 239 -12.08 0.80 -9.06
CA TRP A 239 -12.19 0.43 -10.48
C TRP A 239 -11.51 -0.91 -10.77
N LEU A 240 -10.31 -1.15 -10.21
CA LEU A 240 -9.61 -2.43 -10.32
C LEU A 240 -10.44 -3.57 -9.72
N LEU A 241 -10.98 -3.38 -8.50
CA LEU A 241 -11.84 -4.35 -7.82
C LEU A 241 -13.05 -4.71 -8.68
N LEU A 242 -13.84 -3.71 -9.08
CA LEU A 242 -15.05 -3.93 -9.87
C LEU A 242 -14.72 -4.61 -11.22
N SER A 243 -13.64 -4.21 -11.88
CA SER A 243 -13.21 -4.82 -13.15
C SER A 243 -12.81 -6.29 -12.98
N ALA A 244 -12.09 -6.63 -11.90
CA ALA A 244 -11.63 -7.99 -11.64
C ALA A 244 -12.78 -8.95 -11.24
N TRP A 245 -13.79 -8.42 -10.55
CA TRP A 245 -14.95 -9.21 -10.12
C TRP A 245 -16.02 -9.34 -11.21
N PHE A 246 -16.34 -8.24 -11.91
CA PHE A 246 -17.50 -8.16 -12.82
C PHE A 246 -17.17 -8.06 -14.31
N GLY A 247 -15.89 -7.98 -14.71
CA GLY A 247 -15.51 -7.95 -16.12
C GLY A 247 -16.07 -9.17 -16.88
N ARG A 248 -16.77 -8.97 -18.01
CA ARG A 248 -17.35 -10.07 -18.80
C ARG A 248 -16.26 -11.04 -19.28
N ARG A 249 -16.53 -12.35 -19.26
CA ARG A 249 -15.70 -13.32 -20.01
C ARG A 249 -16.02 -13.07 -21.48
N SER A 250 -15.08 -12.53 -22.24
CA SER A 250 -15.17 -12.65 -23.69
C SER A 250 -15.05 -14.15 -23.97
N SER A 251 -16.18 -14.81 -24.21
CA SER A 251 -16.21 -16.12 -24.84
C SER A 251 -15.61 -15.95 -26.23
N GLY A 252 -14.38 -16.43 -26.38
CA GLY A 252 -13.85 -16.81 -27.69
C GLY A 252 -14.53 -18.09 -28.16
#